data_AF-A0A1U7H732-F1
#
_entry.id   AF-A0A1U7H732-F1
#
_cell.length_a   1.000
_cell.length_b   1.000
_cell.length_c   1.000
_cell.angle_alpha   90.00
_cell.angle_beta   90.00
_cell.angle_gamma   90.00
#
_symmetry.space_group_name_H-M   'P 1'
#
loop_
_entity.id
_entity.type
_entity.pdbx_description
1 polymer ?
#
loop_
_entity_poly.entity_id
_entity_poly.type
_entity_poly.pdbx_seq_one_letter_code
_entity_poly.pdbx_strand_id
1 'polypeptide(L)' 'MEFSAKRVYPTEKGLHIEFATSSEAAEFYQQGIELGNRVELNDKTVIMLSSKANKELFGIDR' A
#
# COMPACT_ATOMS: atom_id res chain seq x y z
N MET A 1 -5.03 14.68 8.76
CA MET A 1 -4.66 14.77 7.32
C MET A 1 -5.47 13.73 6.60
N GLU A 2 -6.16 14.12 5.53
CA GLU A 2 -6.94 13.21 4.70
C GLU A 2 -6.08 12.87 3.48
N PHE A 3 -5.66 11.61 3.34
CA PHE A 3 -4.83 11.17 2.21
C PHE A 3 -5.72 10.91 0.99
N SER A 4 -5.52 11.67 -0.08
CA SER A 4 -6.29 11.52 -1.31
C SER A 4 -5.54 10.64 -2.30
N ALA A 5 -5.65 9.32 -2.15
CA ALA A 5 -5.11 8.38 -3.14
C ALA A 5 -5.76 8.61 -4.51
N LYS A 6 -4.96 8.68 -5.57
CA LYS A 6 -5.44 8.75 -6.96
C LYS A 6 -6.03 7.43 -7.41
N ARG A 7 -5.40 6.34 -7.01
CA ARG A 7 -5.81 4.99 -7.39
C ARG A 7 -5.40 4.01 -6.32
N VAL A 8 -6.29 3.08 -6.01
CA VAL A 8 -6.01 1.96 -5.12
C VAL A 8 -6.36 0.67 -5.87
N TYR A 9 -5.44 -0.27 -5.93
CA TYR A 9 -5.65 -1.55 -6.60
C TYR A 9 -4.85 -2.68 -5.95
N PRO A 10 -5.43 -3.88 -5.79
CA PRO A 10 -4.72 -5.03 -5.26
C PRO A 10 -3.82 -5.68 -6.33
N THR A 11 -2.70 -6.27 -5.89
CA THR A 11 -1.82 -7.14 -6.68
C THR A 11 -1.42 -8.36 -5.84
N GLU A 12 -0.69 -9.31 -6.44
CA GLU A 12 -0.15 -10.47 -5.70
C GLU A 12 0.80 -10.09 -4.56
N LYS A 13 1.42 -8.90 -4.62
CA LYS A 13 2.32 -8.41 -3.55
C LYS A 13 1.56 -7.75 -2.41
N GLY A 14 0.38 -7.18 -2.68
CA GLY A 14 -0.41 -6.46 -1.68
C GLY A 14 -1.27 -5.36 -2.29
N LEU A 15 -1.63 -4.37 -1.48
CA LEU A 15 -2.45 -3.24 -1.91
C LEU A 15 -1.57 -2.10 -2.42
N HIS A 16 -1.68 -1.78 -3.70
CA HIS A 16 -0.98 -0.64 -4.30
C HIS A 16 -1.84 0.61 -4.18
N ILE A 17 -1.23 1.70 -3.71
CA ILE A 17 -1.86 2.99 -3.49
C ILE A 17 -1.01 4.03 -4.20
N GLU A 18 -1.54 4.59 -5.29
CA GLU A 18 -0.90 5.65 -6.04
C GLU A 18 -1.39 7.01 -5.55
N PHE A 19 -0.44 7.92 -5.29
CA PHE A 19 -0.68 9.29 -4.85
C PHE A 19 -0.47 10.29 -5.98
N ALA A 20 -0.92 11.54 -5.78
CA ALA A 20 -0.73 12.58 -6.78
C ALA A 20 0.75 13.00 -6.89
N THR A 21 1.48 12.97 -5.77
CA THR A 21 2.89 13.36 -5.68
C THR A 21 3.72 12.35 -4.89
N SER A 22 5.03 12.32 -5.14
CA SER A 22 5.96 11.46 -4.39
C SER A 22 6.09 11.89 -2.92
N SER A 23 5.79 13.16 -2.59
CA SER A 23 5.78 13.64 -1.20
C SER A 23 4.65 13.00 -0.39
N GLU A 24 3.43 12.97 -0.94
CA GLU A 24 2.28 12.32 -0.29
C GLU A 24 2.52 10.81 -0.11
N ALA A 25 3.13 10.16 -1.12
CA ALA A 25 3.49 8.75 -1.04
C ALA A 25 4.54 8.50 0.06
N ALA A 26 5.53 9.39 0.19
CA ALA A 26 6.55 9.29 1.23
C ALA A 26 5.96 9.50 2.64
N GLU A 27 5.05 10.45 2.82
CA GLU A 27 4.35 10.67 4.10
C GLU A 27 3.50 9.46 4.50
N PHE A 28 2.74 8.91 3.54
CA PHE A 28 1.95 7.70 3.79
C PHE A 28 2.83 6.48 4.09
N TYR A 29 3.95 6.34 3.38
CA TYR A 29 4.94 5.30 3.65
C TYR A 29 5.51 5.41 5.08
N GLN A 30 5.90 6.62 5.52
CA GLN A 30 6.43 6.84 6.87
C GLN A 30 5.38 6.44 7.93
N GLN A 31 4.13 6.88 7.78
CA GLN A 31 3.05 6.47 8.68
C GLN A 31 2.84 4.95 8.69
N GLY A 32 2.92 4.31 7.52
CA GLY A 32 2.87 2.86 7.40
C GLY A 32 3.95 2.17 8.24
N ILE A 33 5.19 2.65 8.17
CA ILE A 33 6.33 2.14 8.95
C ILE A 33 6.13 2.40 10.45
N GLU A 34 5.69 3.60 10.85
CA GLU A 34 5.44 3.96 12.26
C GLU A 34 4.36 3.09 12.91
N LEU A 35 3.37 2.67 12.12
CA LEU A 35 2.32 1.74 12.54
C LEU A 35 2.76 0.27 12.50
N GLY A 36 4.00 -0.02 12.12
CA GLY A 36 4.54 -1.38 12.04
C GLY A 36 4.05 -2.17 10.82
N ASN A 37 3.48 -1.51 9.82
CA ASN A 37 3.08 -2.17 8.57
C ASN A 37 4.29 -2.48 7.71
N ARG A 38 4.21 -3.57 6.95
CA ARG A 38 5.14 -3.85 5.87
C ARG A 38 4.72 -3.06 4.65
N VAL A 39 5.43 -1.99 4.36
CA VAL A 39 5.16 -1.13 3.20
C VAL A 39 6.40 -0.99 2.33
N GLU A 40 6.22 -0.91 1.01
CA GLU A 40 7.25 -0.52 0.05
C GLU A 40 6.86 0.83 -0.58
N LEU A 41 7.84 1.67 -0.88
CA LEU A 41 7.64 2.93 -1.59
C LEU A 41 8.31 2.84 -2.97
N ASN A 42 7.56 3.14 -4.02
CA ASN A 42 8.05 3.22 -5.39
C ASN A 42 7.55 4.52 -6.05
N ASP A 43 8.42 5.54 -6.05
CA ASP A 43 8.12 6.89 -6.51
C ASP A 43 6.83 7.44 -5.85
N LYS A 44 5.73 7.60 -6.60
CA LYS A 44 4.43 8.06 -6.10
C LYS A 44 3.49 6.93 -5.63
N THR A 45 3.97 5.69 -5.51
CA THR A 45 3.15 4.53 -5.14
C THR A 45 3.63 3.89 -3.84
N VAL A 46 2.73 3.66 -2.89
CA VAL A 46 2.97 2.83 -1.71
C VAL A 46 2.32 1.47 -1.89
N ILE A 47 3.07 0.41 -1.59
CA ILE A 47 2.58 -0.97 -1.62
C ILE A 47 2.46 -1.41 -0.17
N MET A 48 1.24 -1.57 0.34
CA MET A 48 1.02 -2.25 1.61
C MET A 48 1.12 -3.75 1.36
N LEU A 49 2.23 -4.34 1.78
CA LEU A 49 2.53 -5.74 1.57
C LEU A 49 1.57 -6.60 2.38
N SER A 50 0.88 -7.49 1.69
CA SER A 50 0.08 -8.50 2.34
C SER A 50 1.02 -9.54 2.95
N SER A 51 0.96 -9.74 4.26
CA SER A 51 1.56 -10.94 4.86
C SER A 51 1.00 -12.18 4.15
N LYS A 52 1.83 -13.20 3.91
CA LYS A 52 1.45 -14.45 3.22
C LYS A 52 0.17 -15.10 3.80
N ALA A 53 -0.17 -14.81 5.05
CA ALA A 53 -1.38 -15.23 5.76
C ALA A 53 -2.69 -14.56 5.26
N ASN A 54 -2.63 -13.38 4.64
CA ASN A 54 -3.81 -12.69 4.10
C ASN A 54 -4.23 -13.21 2.71
N LYS A 55 -3.47 -14.13 2.10
CA LYS A 55 -3.90 -14.83 0.87
C LYS A 55 -5.23 -15.59 1.08
N GLU A 56 -5.51 -16.02 2.31
CA GLU A 56 -6.76 -16.73 2.65
C GLU A 56 -7.95 -15.77 2.78
N LEU A 57 -7.74 -14.48 3.09
CA LEU A 57 -8.81 -13.49 3.25
C LEU A 57 -9.26 -12.85 1.93
N PHE A 58 -8.41 -12.82 0.91
CA PHE A 58 -8.74 -12.21 -0.39
C PHE A 58 -9.13 -13.23 -1.46
N GLY A 59 -9.48 -14.46 -1.09
CA GLY A 59 -10.26 -15.40 -1.90
C GLY A 59 -10.04 -15.32 -3.42
N ILE A 60 -8.80 -15.31 -3.89
CA ILE A 60 -8.51 -15.54 -5.31
C ILE A 60 -8.42 -17.06 -5.44
N ASP A 61 -9.59 -17.69 -5.31
CA ASP A 61 -9.82 -19.07 -5.69
C ASP A 61 -9.61 -19.14 -7.20
N ARG A 62 -8.76 -20.07 -7.60
CA ARG A 62 -8.24 -20.20 -8.96
C ARG A 62 -9.09 -21.17 -9.75
#